data_AF-A0A6P1YB39-F1
#
_entry.id   AF-A0A6P1YB39-F1
#
_cell.length_a   1.000
_cell.length_b   1.000
_cell.length_c   1.000
_cell.angle_alpha   90.00
_cell.angle_beta   90.00
_cell.angle_gamma   90.00
#
_symmetry.space_group_name_H-M   'P 1'
#
loop_
_entity.id
_entity.type
_entity.pdbx_description
1 polymer ?
#
loop_
_entity_poly.entity_id
_entity_poly.type
_entity_poly.pdbx_seq_one_letter_code
_entity_poly.pdbx_strand_id
1 'polypeptide(L)' 'MKKAVRERRMVVELIPFKTFQEKIKIVSEELNKDRHVEVWDNYIYSVTKSKNDQENKMQ' A
#
# COMPACT_ATOMS: atom_id res chain seq x y z
N MET A 1 -25.08 -17.73 17.39
CA MET A 1 -23.71 -17.59 16.85
C MET A 1 -23.56 -16.21 16.24
N LYS A 2 -22.73 -15.32 16.80
CA LYS A 2 -22.42 -14.01 16.19
C LYS A 2 -21.29 -14.23 15.18
N LYS A 3 -21.53 -14.00 13.88
CA LYS A 3 -20.44 -13.90 12.89
C LYS A 3 -19.58 -12.70 13.29
N ALA A 4 -18.33 -12.93 13.65
CA ALA A 4 -17.37 -11.84 13.80
C ALA A 4 -17.14 -11.22 12.41
N VAL A 5 -17.63 -9.99 12.22
CA VAL A 5 -17.29 -9.19 11.04
C VAL A 5 -15.84 -8.72 11.26
N ARG A 6 -14.89 -9.38 10.60
CA ARG A 6 -13.49 -8.99 10.64
C ARG A 6 -13.33 -7.73 9.78
N GLU A 7 -13.21 -6.56 10.41
CA GLU A 7 -12.94 -5.30 9.72
C GLU A 7 -11.63 -5.43 8.91
N ARG A 8 -11.75 -5.35 7.57
CA ARG A 8 -10.57 -5.15 6.71
C ARG A 8 -10.20 -3.68 6.75
N ARG A 9 -9.05 -3.36 7.33
CA ARG A 9 -8.50 -1.99 7.32
C ARG A 9 -7.45 -1.89 6.23
N MET A 10 -7.74 -1.06 5.24
CA MET A 10 -6.74 -0.60 4.28
C MET A 10 -6.18 0.73 4.79
N VAL A 11 -4.85 0.80 4.90
CA VAL A 11 -4.17 2.05 5.18
C VAL A 11 -3.59 2.53 3.86
N VAL A 12 -3.99 3.75 3.47
CA VAL A 12 -3.49 4.43 2.28
C VAL A 12 -2.69 5.64 2.74
N GLU A 13 -1.43 5.69 2.32
CA GLU A 13 -0.55 6.83 2.51
C GLU A 13 -0.48 7.64 1.20
N LEU A 14 -0.68 8.95 1.29
CA LEU A 14 -0.55 9.89 0.17
C LEU A 14 0.76 10.65 0.31
N ILE A 15 1.67 10.47 -0.64
CA ILE A 15 3.02 11.03 -0.58
C ILE A 15 3.22 11.98 -1.77
N PRO A 16 3.33 13.30 -1.54
CA PRO A 16 3.64 14.24 -2.61
C PRO A 16 5.12 14.13 -3.03
N PHE A 17 5.41 14.44 -4.30
CA PHE A 17 6.79 14.57 -4.79
C PHE A 17 6.94 15.82 -5.66
N LYS A 18 8.17 16.35 -5.74
CA LYS A 18 8.50 17.58 -6.49
C LYS A 18 9.29 17.31 -7.76
N THR A 19 10.09 16.24 -7.78
CA THR A 19 10.95 15.91 -8.92
C THR A 19 10.75 14.48 -9.38
N PHE A 20 11.09 14.21 -10.64
CA PHE A 20 11.05 12.85 -11.18
C PHE A 20 11.98 11.91 -10.40
N GLN A 21 13.16 12.37 -9.97
CA GLN A 21 14.09 11.55 -9.18
C GLN A 21 13.51 11.19 -7.80
N GLU A 22 12.90 12.17 -7.11
CA GLU A 22 12.22 11.95 -5.84
C GLU A 22 11.07 10.95 -5.99
N LYS A 23 10.29 11.06 -7.07
CA LYS A 23 9.24 10.09 -7.41
C LYS A 23 9.78 8.67 -7.49
N ILE A 24 10.85 8.45 -8.26
CA ILE A 24 11.44 7.12 -8.43
C ILE A 24 11.98 6.57 -7.09
N LYS A 25 12.62 7.43 -6.29
CA LYS A 25 13.11 7.05 -4.96
C LYS A 25 11.97 6.58 -4.06
N ILE A 26 10.90 7.36 -3.93
CA ILE A 26 9.76 7.02 -3.07
C ILE A 26 9.08 5.73 -3.56
N VAL A 27 8.83 5.60 -4.87
CA VAL A 27 8.22 4.37 -5.43
C VAL A 27 9.08 3.15 -5.10
N SER A 28 10.41 3.23 -5.26
CA SER A 28 11.31 2.13 -4.92
C SER A 28 11.26 1.77 -3.43
N GLU A 29 11.27 2.77 -2.54
CA GLU A 29 11.16 2.55 -1.09
C GLU A 29 9.83 1.90 -0.69
N GLU A 30 8.72 2.30 -1.30
CA GLU A 30 7.41 1.74 -1.02
C GLU A 30 7.25 0.32 -1.57
N LEU A 31 7.76 0.03 -2.78
CA LEU A 31 7.77 -1.32 -3.34
C LEU A 31 8.64 -2.28 -2.51
N ASN A 32 9.77 -1.81 -1.97
CA ASN A 32 10.61 -2.60 -1.07
C ASN A 32 9.92 -2.95 0.26
N LYS A 33 8.84 -2.24 0.62
CA LYS A 33 8.00 -2.56 1.79
C LYS A 33 6.88 -3.56 1.47
N ASP A 34 6.87 -4.16 0.28
CA ASP A 34 5.79 -5.03 -0.22
C ASP A 34 4.42 -4.30 -0.24
N ARG A 35 4.44 -3.00 -0.53
CA ARG A 35 3.23 -2.17 -0.63
C ARG A 35 2.76 -2.06 -2.07
N HIS A 36 1.45 -1.93 -2.26
CA HIS A 36 0.88 -1.59 -3.56
C HIS A 36 1.00 -0.08 -3.79
N VAL A 37 1.53 0.32 -4.94
CA VAL A 37 1.84 1.73 -5.23
C VAL A 37 1.11 2.16 -6.51
N GLU A 38 0.40 3.28 -6.43
CA GLU A 38 -0.19 3.96 -7.59
C GLU A 38 0.32 5.39 -7.66
N VAL A 39 0.50 5.90 -8.88
CA VAL A 39 1.01 7.25 -9.11
C VAL A 39 -0.02 8.02 -9.92
N TRP A 40 -0.49 9.14 -9.38
CA TRP A 40 -1.48 10.02 -10.01
C TRP A 40 -1.01 11.47 -9.85
N ASP A 41 -0.94 12.19 -10.96
CA ASP A 41 -0.40 13.57 -11.02
C ASP A 41 0.95 13.71 -10.30
N ASN A 42 0.97 14.45 -9.19
CA ASN A 42 2.15 14.71 -8.35
C ASN A 42 2.10 13.98 -6.99
N TYR A 43 1.32 12.91 -6.91
CA TYR A 43 1.13 12.13 -5.70
C TYR A 43 1.38 10.64 -5.92
N ILE A 44 1.88 9.99 -4.88
CA ILE A 44 2.06 8.55 -4.78
C ILE A 44 1.10 8.04 -3.71
N TYR A 45 0.27 7.07 -4.08
CA TYR A 45 -0.65 6.37 -3.19
C TYR A 45 -0.01 5.04 -2.84
N SER A 46 0.34 4.86 -1.57
CA SER A 46 0.93 3.63 -1.06
C SER A 46 -0.05 2.90 -0.15
N VAL A 47 -0.42 1.68 -0.53
CA VAL A 47 -1.45 0.89 0.14
C VAL A 47 -0.80 -0.31 0.82
N THR A 48 -0.96 -0.39 2.14
CA THR A 48 -0.58 -1.57 2.91
C THR A 48 -1.79 -2.50 3.04
N LYS A 49 -1.65 -3.75 2.59
CA LYS A 49 -2.63 -4.80 2.90
C LYS A 49 -2.31 -5.38 4.27
N SER A 50 -3.28 -5.35 5.18
CA SER A 50 -3.14 -5.98 6.49
C SER A 50 -2.88 -7.49 6.36
N LYS A 51 -1.91 -8.01 7.12
CA LYS A 51 -1.31 -9.38 7.04
C LYS A 51 -2.26 -10.59 6.99
N ASN A 52 -3.56 -10.43 7.20
CA ASN A 52 -4.51 -11.54 7.13
C ASN A 52 -4.89 -11.96 5.70
N ASP A 53 -4.45 -11.24 4.67
CA ASP A 53 -4.71 -11.59 3.28
C ASP A 53 -3.60 -12.45 2.65
N GLN A 54 -2.41 -12.56 3.27
CA GLN A 54 -1.29 -13.33 2.72
C GLN A 54 -1.33 -14.82 3.09
N GLU A 55 -2.00 -15.22 4.18
CA GLU A 55 -2.10 -16.64 4.59
C GLU A 55 -2.99 -17.50 3.67
N ASN A 56 -3.88 -16.91 2.87
CA ASN A 56 -4.83 -17.64 2.03
C ASN A 56 -4.39 -17.82 0.56
N LYS A 57 -3.15 -17.46 0.21
CA LYS A 57 -2.58 -17.73 -1.12
C LYS A 57 -1.49 -18.80 -1.12
N MET A 58 -1.21 -19.41 0.04
CA MET A 58 -0.26 -20.52 0.20
C MET A 58 -0.91 -21.78 0.84
N GLN A 59 -2.24 -21.90 0.81
CA GLN A 59 -2.98 -23.15 1.09
C GLN A 59 -3.68 -23.65 -0.15
#